data_AF-A0A845BKC2-F1
#
_entry.id   AF-A0A845BKC2-F1
#
_cell.length_a   1.000
_cell.length_b   1.000
_cell.length_c   1.000
_cell.angle_alpha   90.00
_cell.angle_beta   90.00
_cell.angle_gamma   90.00
#
_symmetry.space_group_name_H-M   'P 1'
#
loop_
_entity.id
_entity.type
_entity.pdbx_description
1 polymer ?
#
loop_
_entity_poly.entity_id
_entity_poly.type
_entity_poly.pdbx_seq_one_letter_code
_entity_poly.pdbx_strand_id
1 'polypeptide(L)'
;MAERKTKAPVAMPDEAKAETPQGDEPNAIEVTAKCERFRRAGRDFTRDVSTIRLAELTEDEFNLLYHEPMLAVQLTFLEEA
;
A
#
# COMPACT_ATOMS: atom_id res chain seq x y z
N MET A 1 -50.69 7.02 -35.33
CA MET A 1 -49.31 7.12 -34.82
C MET A 1 -49.31 6.52 -33.42
N ALA A 2 -48.93 5.25 -33.31
CA ALA A 2 -48.94 4.50 -32.06
C ALA A 2 -47.88 3.38 -32.11
N GLU A 3 -47.41 3.01 -30.93
CA GLU A 3 -46.56 1.86 -30.58
C GLU A 3 -45.04 2.02 -30.72
N ARG A 4 -44.42 2.45 -29.62
CA ARG A 4 -43.01 2.17 -29.33
C ARG A 4 -42.90 0.76 -28.74
N LYS A 5 -42.49 -0.19 -29.59
CA LYS A 5 -42.14 -1.57 -29.23
C LYS A 5 -40.71 -1.66 -28.69
N THR A 6 -40.63 -2.08 -27.42
CA THR A 6 -39.80 -3.17 -26.88
C THR A 6 -38.26 -3.10 -26.88
N LYS A 7 -37.73 -3.37 -25.67
CA LYS A 7 -36.52 -4.14 -25.35
C LYS A 7 -35.17 -3.63 -25.87
N ALA A 8 -34.41 -3.04 -24.95
CA ALA A 8 -33.03 -3.43 -24.73
C ALA A 8 -32.80 -3.46 -23.22
N PRO A 9 -32.73 -4.64 -22.58
CA PRO A 9 -32.24 -4.73 -21.22
C PRO A 9 -30.71 -4.96 -21.26
N VAL A 10 -30.01 -4.24 -20.39
CA VAL A 10 -28.69 -4.55 -19.81
C VAL A 10 -27.49 -4.60 -20.76
N ALA A 11 -26.56 -3.67 -20.56
CA ALA A 11 -25.14 -3.97 -20.33
C ALA A 11 -24.44 -2.63 -20.01
N MET A 12 -24.60 -2.16 -18.78
CA MET A 12 -23.52 -1.37 -18.18
C MET A 12 -22.36 -2.36 -18.05
N PRO A 13 -21.22 -2.16 -18.74
CA PRO A 13 -20.08 -3.00 -18.49
C PRO A 13 -19.67 -2.76 -17.04
N ASP A 14 -19.84 -3.82 -16.26
CA ASP A 14 -18.95 -4.23 -15.19
C ASP A 14 -18.35 -3.03 -14.47
N GLU A 15 -19.12 -2.55 -13.50
CA GLU A 15 -18.56 -1.94 -12.31
C GLU A 15 -17.57 -2.98 -11.78
N ALA A 16 -16.33 -2.89 -12.28
CA ALA A 16 -15.19 -3.56 -11.74
C ALA A 16 -15.10 -3.06 -10.31
N LYS A 17 -15.85 -3.74 -9.43
CA LYS A 17 -15.46 -3.96 -8.06
C LYS A 17 -14.05 -4.51 -8.18
N ALA A 18 -13.08 -3.61 -8.22
CA ALA A 18 -11.80 -3.85 -7.62
C ALA A 18 -12.18 -4.35 -6.22
N GLU A 19 -12.14 -5.66 -6.08
CA GLU A 19 -12.24 -6.37 -4.83
C GLU A 19 -11.25 -5.64 -3.93
N THR A 20 -11.76 -4.73 -3.10
CA THR A 20 -11.01 -4.26 -1.96
C THR A 20 -10.96 -5.49 -1.07
N PRO A 21 -9.79 -6.17 -0.93
CA PRO A 21 -9.70 -7.23 0.05
C PRO A 21 -10.07 -6.61 1.39
N GLN A 22 -11.22 -7.01 1.92
CA GLN A 22 -11.63 -6.68 3.26
C GLN A 22 -10.72 -7.46 4.19
N GLY A 23 -9.73 -6.79 4.80
CA GLY A 23 -9.16 -7.27 6.05
C GLY A 23 -7.65 -7.39 6.16
N ASP A 24 -6.86 -6.93 5.18
CA ASP A 24 -5.41 -6.83 5.41
C ASP A 24 -5.12 -5.46 5.99
N GLU A 25 -4.82 -5.39 7.29
CA GLU A 25 -4.03 -4.29 7.82
C GLU A 25 -2.65 -4.36 7.15
N PRO A 26 -2.04 -3.22 6.77
CA PRO A 26 -0.72 -3.23 6.17
C PRO A 26 0.22 -3.99 7.11
N ASN A 27 0.80 -5.08 6.64
CA ASN A 27 1.66 -5.95 7.45
C ASN A 27 3.15 -5.63 7.23
N ALA A 28 3.45 -4.71 6.33
CA ALA A 28 4.80 -4.26 6.02
C ALA A 28 4.84 -2.76 5.69
N ILE A 29 6.05 -2.22 5.74
CA ILE A 29 6.37 -0.87 5.27
C ILE A 29 7.49 -0.94 4.25
N GLU A 30 7.39 -0.11 3.23
CA GLU A 30 8.46 0.16 2.29
C GLU A 30 9.14 1.44 2.72
N VAL A 31 10.43 1.36 3.03
CA VAL A 31 11.24 2.48 3.47
C VAL A 31 12.31 2.75 2.42
N THR A 32 12.34 3.97 1.90
CA THR A 32 13.37 4.42 0.96
C THR A 32 14.04 5.66 1.51
N ALA A 33 15.37 5.71 1.53
CA ALA A 33 16.09 6.92 1.92
C ALA A 33 16.19 7.88 0.75
N LYS A 34 15.95 9.17 1.02
CA LYS A 34 16.16 10.24 0.03
C LYS A 34 17.65 10.54 -0.20
N CYS A 35 18.51 10.12 0.72
CA CYS A 35 19.97 10.26 0.68
C CYS A 35 20.65 8.95 0.24
N GLU A 36 21.93 9.00 -0.12
CA GLU A 36 22.72 7.82 -0.52
C GLU A 36 22.70 6.70 0.52
N ARG A 37 22.79 7.07 1.80
CA ARG A 37 22.71 6.14 2.93
C ARG A 37 22.22 6.88 4.17
N PHE A 38 21.29 6.28 4.90
CA PHE A 38 20.73 6.79 6.14
C PHE A 38 20.56 5.66 7.13
N ARG A 39 20.92 5.87 8.41
CA ARG A 39 20.82 4.82 9.43
C ARG A 39 19.85 5.23 10.53
N ARG A 40 18.83 4.41 10.78
CA ARG A 40 17.81 4.66 11.80
C ARG A 40 17.21 3.35 12.30
N ALA A 41 16.75 3.31 13.56
CA ALA A 41 16.21 2.08 14.16
C ALA A 41 17.15 0.86 14.01
N GLY A 42 18.47 1.08 14.13
CA GLY A 42 19.48 0.03 13.93
C GLY A 42 19.71 -0.44 12.48
N ARG A 43 18.82 -0.08 11.54
CA ARG A 43 18.85 -0.47 10.13
C ARG A 43 19.47 0.62 9.25
N ASP A 44 20.13 0.23 8.17
CA ASP A 44 20.58 1.17 7.14
C ASP A 44 19.67 1.12 5.90
N PHE A 45 19.21 2.31 5.53
CA PHE A 45 18.37 2.58 4.38
C PHE A 45 19.22 3.30 3.33
N THR A 46 18.97 2.99 2.07
CA THR A 46 19.63 3.63 0.93
C THR A 46 18.58 4.13 -0.04
N ARG A 47 18.99 4.53 -1.25
CA ARG A 47 18.04 4.87 -2.31
C ARG A 47 17.22 3.68 -2.82
N ASP A 48 17.60 2.45 -2.45
CA ASP A 48 16.82 1.26 -2.72
C ASP A 48 15.64 1.13 -1.76
N VAL A 49 14.53 0.61 -2.29
CA VAL A 49 13.33 0.31 -1.51
C VAL A 49 13.63 -0.84 -0.57
N SER A 50 13.52 -0.59 0.72
CA SER A 50 13.67 -1.59 1.76
C SER A 50 12.31 -1.94 2.32
N THR A 51 11.82 -3.15 2.02
CA THR A 51 10.57 -3.65 2.59
C THR A 51 10.86 -4.28 3.96
N ILE A 52 10.15 -3.81 4.99
CA ILE A 52 10.29 -4.30 6.36
C ILE A 52 8.91 -4.70 6.86
N ARG A 53 8.78 -5.90 7.42
CA ARG A 53 7.53 -6.34 8.04
C ARG A 53 7.28 -5.54 9.33
N LEU A 54 6.03 -5.13 9.54
CA LEU A 54 5.64 -4.48 10.81
C LEU A 54 5.84 -5.40 12.01
N ALA A 55 5.73 -6.71 11.83
CA ALA A 55 6.03 -7.70 12.88
C ALA A 55 7.50 -7.69 13.33
N GLU A 56 8.42 -7.17 12.51
CA GLU A 56 9.86 -7.05 12.84
C GLU A 56 10.23 -5.65 13.36
N LEU A 57 9.26 -4.76 13.50
CA LEU A 57 9.44 -3.40 13.98
C LEU A 57 8.63 -3.22 15.26
N THR A 58 9.25 -2.57 16.24
CA THR A 58 8.48 -2.04 17.36
C THR A 58 7.72 -0.79 16.95
N GLU A 59 6.62 -0.46 17.64
CA GLU A 59 5.85 0.76 17.38
C GLU A 59 6.72 2.03 17.49
N ASP A 60 7.68 2.05 18.42
CA ASP A 60 8.68 3.12 18.57
C ASP A 60 9.59 3.23 17.33
N GLU A 61 10.10 2.10 16.82
CA GLU A 61 10.94 2.10 15.61
C GLU A 61 10.15 2.53 14.38
N PHE A 62 8.90 2.06 14.23
CA PHE A 62 8.01 2.52 13.17
C PHE A 62 7.79 4.04 13.26
N ASN A 63 7.47 4.56 14.45
CA ASN A 63 7.28 6.00 14.64
C ASN A 63 8.55 6.79 14.29
N LEU A 64 9.72 6.32 14.70
CA LEU A 64 11.00 6.96 14.34
C LEU A 64 11.21 7.01 12.83
N LEU A 65 10.86 5.95 12.10
CA LEU A 65 10.99 5.90 10.64
C LEU A 65 9.94 6.77 9.95
N TYR A 66 8.69 6.73 10.42
CA TYR A 66 7.55 7.44 9.85
C TYR A 66 7.66 8.96 10.04
N HIS A 67 8.17 9.40 11.19
CA HIS A 67 8.41 10.82 11.45
C HIS A 67 9.70 11.36 10.82
N GLU A 68 10.53 10.50 10.20
CA GLU A 68 11.83 10.92 9.69
C GLU A 68 11.72 11.54 8.29
N PRO A 69 12.02 12.84 8.11
CA PRO A 69 11.78 13.54 6.84
C PRO A 69 12.70 13.07 5.71
N MET A 70 13.84 12.46 6.04
CA MET A 70 14.80 11.90 5.10
C MET A 70 14.41 10.51 4.59
N LEU A 71 13.39 9.89 5.19
CA LEU A 71 12.85 8.60 4.75
C LEU A 71 11.51 8.82 4.06
N ALA A 72 11.25 8.02 3.04
CA ALA A 72 9.93 7.83 2.46
C ALA A 72 9.42 6.48 2.94
N VAL A 73 8.42 6.50 3.82
CA VAL A 73 7.77 5.31 4.36
C VAL A 73 6.41 5.17 3.73
N GLN A 74 6.12 4.02 3.13
CA GLN A 74 4.81 3.66 2.60
C GLN A 74 4.34 2.37 3.25
N LEU A 75 3.08 2.34 3.68
CA LEU A 75 2.46 1.13 4.19
C LEU A 75 2.11 0.22 3.01
N THR A 76 2.50 -1.06 3.09
CA THR A 76 2.29 -2.03 2.02
C THR A 76 1.74 -3.34 2.58
N PHE A 77 1.20 -4.16 1.67
CA PHE A 77 0.67 -5.48 1.97
C PHE A 77 1.61 -6.51 1.36
N LEU A 78 2.23 -7.31 2.20
CA LEU A 78 3.10 -8.41 1.81
C LEU A 78 2.31 -9.70 1.95
N GLU A 79 1.77 -10.21 0.84
CA GLU A 79 1.07 -11.50 0.83
C GLU A 79 2.03 -12.60 1.29
N GLU A 80 1.74 -13.25 2.42
CA GLU A 80 2.49 -14.43 2.85
C GLU A 80 2.00 -15.64 2.04
N ALA A 81 2.83 -16.09 1.10
CA ALA A 81 2.57 -17.23 0.22
C ALA A 81 2.65 -18.59 0.94
#